data_AF-A0A2W4UE86-F1
#
_entry.id   AF-A0A2W4UE86-F1
#
_cell.length_a   1.000
_cell.length_b   1.000
_cell.length_c   1.000
_cell.angle_alpha   90.00
_cell.angle_beta   90.00
_cell.angle_gamma   90.00
#
_symmetry.space_group_name_H-M   'P 1'
#
loop_
_entity.id
_entity.type
_entity.pdbx_description
1 polymer ?
#
loop_
_entity_poly.entity_id
_entity_poly.type
_entity_poly.pdbx_seq_one_letter_code
_entity_poly.pdbx_strand_id
1 'polypeptide(L)'
;MDPLLEKELELAARRQGVTKSQFIVDAVERALGRKNPYDLLVALKAEESQAEYKAVAKAFKGEEQPYDTDASRAAIVKKLKAKHGSRAG
;
A
#
# COMPACT_ATOMS: atom_id res chain seq x y z
N MET A 1 13.37 12.38 -15.17
CA MET A 1 12.17 12.82 -15.93
C MET A 1 12.61 13.15 -17.35
N ASP A 2 11.70 13.19 -18.30
CA ASP A 2 11.99 13.78 -19.61
C ASP A 2 12.45 15.25 -19.40
N PRO A 3 13.61 15.69 -19.93
CA PRO A 3 14.12 17.05 -19.75
C PRO A 3 13.18 18.15 -20.28
N LEU A 4 12.36 17.87 -21.29
CA LEU A 4 11.37 18.80 -21.81
C LEU A 4 10.23 18.99 -20.80
N LEU A 5 9.73 17.89 -20.26
CA LEU A 5 8.69 17.90 -19.23
C LEU A 5 9.14 18.67 -17.98
N GLU A 6 10.41 18.52 -17.61
CA GLU A 6 10.96 19.22 -16.45
C GLU A 6 10.98 20.75 -16.63
N LYS A 7 11.32 21.23 -17.83
CA LYS A 7 11.24 22.66 -18.16
C LYS A 7 9.81 23.20 -18.18
N GLU A 8 8.88 22.41 -18.72
CA GLU A 8 7.46 22.77 -18.74
C GLU A 8 6.89 22.88 -17.33
N LEU A 9 7.24 21.96 -16.43
CA LEU A 9 6.87 22.00 -15.01
C LEU A 9 7.41 23.25 -14.31
N GLU A 10 8.67 23.62 -14.55
CA GLU A 10 9.25 24.84 -13.96
C GLU A 10 8.56 26.11 -14.45
N LEU A 11 8.26 26.20 -15.75
CA LEU A 11 7.50 27.32 -16.32
C LEU A 11 6.09 27.41 -15.73
N ALA A 12 5.40 26.27 -15.59
CA ALA A 12 4.07 26.22 -15.01
C ALA A 12 4.08 26.66 -13.53
N ALA A 13 5.04 26.17 -12.75
CA ALA A 13 5.22 26.56 -11.35
C ALA A 13 5.51 28.07 -11.22
N ARG A 14 6.42 28.61 -12.06
CA ARG A 14 6.73 30.05 -12.09
C ARG A 14 5.52 30.93 -12.42
N ARG A 15 4.68 30.51 -13.37
CA ARG A 15 3.43 31.23 -13.72
C ARG A 15 2.46 31.31 -12.55
N GLN A 16 2.48 30.34 -11.65
CA GLN A 16 1.65 30.30 -10.45
C GLN A 16 2.34 30.91 -9.22
N GLY A 17 3.58 31.39 -9.35
CA GLY A 17 4.33 31.95 -8.22
C GLY A 17 4.72 30.92 -7.16
N VAL A 18 4.70 29.63 -7.49
CA VAL A 18 5.03 28.52 -6.57
C VAL A 18 6.30 27.80 -7.00
N THR A 19 6.88 27.00 -6.09
CA THR A 19 8.03 26.16 -6.43
C THR A 19 7.59 24.96 -7.26
N LYS A 20 8.52 24.38 -8.04
CA LYS A 20 8.28 23.14 -8.80
C LYS A 20 7.75 22.02 -7.90
N SER A 21 8.33 21.86 -6.71
CA SER A 21 7.89 20.86 -5.74
C SER A 21 6.45 21.09 -5.30
N GLN A 22 6.07 22.33 -4.97
CA GLN A 22 4.70 22.64 -4.57
C GLN A 22 3.71 22.41 -5.72
N PHE A 23 4.07 22.81 -6.94
CA PHE A 23 3.25 22.57 -8.13
C PHE A 23 2.99 21.08 -8.36
N ILE A 24 4.01 20.24 -8.21
CA ILE A 24 3.88 18.78 -8.36
C ILE A 24 2.98 18.21 -7.26
N VAL A 25 3.17 18.62 -6.00
CA VAL A 25 2.32 18.20 -4.88
C VAL A 25 0.85 18.56 -5.16
N ASP A 26 0.57 19.81 -5.52
CA ASP A 26 -0.79 20.28 -5.80
C ASP A 26 -1.43 19.55 -7.00
N ALA A 27 -0.65 19.27 -8.04
CA ALA A 27 -1.10 18.51 -9.20
C ALA A 27 -1.42 17.06 -8.84
N VAL A 28 -0.58 16.42 -8.02
CA VAL A 28 -0.81 15.05 -7.52
C VAL A 28 -2.03 15.02 -6.59
N GLU A 29 -2.15 15.96 -5.66
CA GLU A 29 -3.32 16.08 -4.77
C GLU A 29 -4.63 16.29 -5.56
N ARG A 30 -4.58 17.11 -6.62
CA ARG A 30 -5.71 17.33 -7.52
C ARG A 30 -6.03 16.07 -8.34
N ALA A 31 -5.03 15.38 -8.88
CA ALA A 31 -5.22 14.14 -9.66
C ALA A 31 -5.75 12.98 -8.79
N LEU A 32 -5.31 12.91 -7.54
CA LEU A 32 -5.83 11.98 -6.54
C LEU A 32 -7.16 12.45 -5.92
N GLY A 33 -7.65 13.62 -6.32
CA GLY A 33 -8.99 14.12 -6.01
C GLY A 33 -9.21 14.44 -4.53
N ARG A 34 -8.19 14.90 -3.78
CA ARG A 34 -8.26 15.10 -2.31
C ARG A 34 -8.92 13.92 -1.59
N LYS A 35 -8.66 12.68 -2.02
CA LYS A 35 -9.14 11.54 -1.24
C LYS A 35 -8.30 11.44 0.02
N ASN A 36 -8.87 11.90 1.13
CA ASN A 36 -8.31 11.71 2.45
C ASN A 36 -7.90 10.23 2.57
N PRO A 37 -6.65 9.92 2.98
CA PRO A 37 -6.19 8.54 3.13
C PRO A 37 -7.15 7.69 3.96
N TYR A 38 -7.81 8.31 4.94
CA TYR A 38 -8.83 7.66 5.74
C TYR A 38 -10.09 7.30 4.92
N ASP A 39 -10.56 8.21 4.08
CA ASP A 39 -11.74 7.97 3.24
C ASP A 39 -11.47 6.89 2.19
N LEU A 40 -10.23 6.82 1.67
CA LEU A 40 -9.77 5.70 0.83
C LEU A 40 -9.82 4.38 1.57
N LEU A 41 -9.33 4.34 2.80
CA LEU A 41 -9.35 3.15 3.64
C LEU A 41 -10.80 2.70 3.93
N VAL A 42 -11.70 3.64 4.18
CA VAL A 42 -13.11 3.36 4.43
C VAL A 42 -13.78 2.80 3.16
N ALA A 43 -13.53 3.41 1.99
CA ALA A 43 -14.04 2.92 0.72
C ALA A 43 -13.52 1.50 0.39
N LEU A 44 -12.22 1.26 0.60
CA LEU A 44 -11.61 -0.04 0.39
C LEU A 44 -12.24 -1.11 1.30
N LYS A 45 -12.42 -0.82 2.59
CA LYS A 45 -13.08 -1.76 3.53
C LYS A 45 -14.52 -2.07 3.11
N ALA A 46 -15.23 -1.08 2.54
CA ALA A 46 -16.58 -1.29 2.03
C ALA A 46 -16.58 -2.20 0.80
N GLU A 47 -15.62 -2.02 -0.12
CA GLU A 47 -15.42 -2.91 -1.29
C GLU A 47 -15.04 -4.34 -0.86
N GLU A 48 -14.11 -4.50 0.08
CA GLU A 48 -13.72 -5.82 0.62
C GLU A 48 -14.89 -6.56 1.30
N SER A 49 -15.90 -5.83 1.77
CA SER A 49 -17.09 -6.43 2.38
C SER A 49 -18.05 -7.06 1.38
N GLN A 50 -17.88 -6.77 0.08
CA GLN A 50 -18.70 -7.30 -1.01
C GLN A 50 -18.51 -8.83 -1.16
N ALA A 51 -19.56 -9.49 -1.64
CA ALA A 51 -19.61 -10.96 -1.73
C ALA A 51 -18.52 -11.53 -2.65
N GLU A 52 -18.15 -10.79 -3.71
CA GLU A 52 -17.12 -11.18 -4.67
C GLU A 52 -15.73 -11.21 -4.03
N TYR A 53 -15.37 -10.17 -3.28
CA TYR A 53 -14.13 -10.13 -2.50
C TYR A 53 -14.09 -11.21 -1.41
N LYS A 54 -15.22 -11.49 -0.76
CA LYS A 54 -15.31 -12.59 0.22
C LYS A 54 -15.11 -13.98 -0.42
N ALA A 55 -15.57 -14.18 -1.65
CA ALA A 55 -15.37 -15.43 -2.38
C ALA A 55 -13.89 -15.64 -2.72
N VAL A 56 -13.20 -14.58 -3.17
CA VAL A 56 -11.76 -14.60 -3.43
C VAL A 56 -10.97 -14.80 -2.12
N ALA A 57 -11.28 -14.04 -1.06
CA ALA A 57 -10.63 -14.21 0.24
C ALA A 57 -10.81 -15.61 0.84
N LYS A 58 -11.96 -16.26 0.57
CA LYS A 58 -12.19 -17.66 0.97
C LYS A 58 -11.30 -18.64 0.21
N ALA A 59 -11.00 -18.38 -1.07
CA ALA A 59 -10.11 -19.21 -1.87
C ALA A 59 -8.67 -19.20 -1.34
N PHE A 60 -8.22 -18.06 -0.80
CA PHE A 60 -6.89 -17.91 -0.20
C PHE A 60 -6.84 -18.21 1.30
N LYS A 61 -7.92 -18.76 1.88
CA LYS A 61 -8.00 -19.02 3.32
C LYS A 61 -7.03 -20.13 3.71
N GLY A 62 -6.00 -19.78 4.48
CA GLY A 62 -4.98 -20.71 4.97
C GLY A 62 -3.71 -20.76 4.12
N GLU A 63 -3.64 -19.98 3.03
CA GLU A 63 -2.38 -19.73 2.33
C GLU A 63 -1.58 -18.64 3.04
N GLU A 64 -0.26 -18.81 3.10
CA GLU A 64 0.65 -17.83 3.70
C GLU A 64 0.74 -16.60 2.78
N GLN A 65 0.08 -15.52 3.17
CA GLN A 65 0.11 -14.24 2.46
C GLN A 65 1.39 -13.47 2.84
N PRO A 66 2.01 -12.72 1.90
CA PRO A 66 3.26 -11.98 2.15
C PRO A 66 3.20 -10.98 3.32
N TYR A 67 1.99 -10.61 3.75
CA TYR A 67 1.73 -9.61 4.79
C TYR A 67 0.94 -10.17 5.98
N ASP A 68 0.68 -11.49 6.07
CA ASP A 68 0.03 -12.09 7.24
C ASP A 68 1.05 -12.28 8.37
N THR A 69 1.30 -11.20 9.11
CA THR A 69 2.36 -11.14 10.12
C THR A 69 2.15 -12.11 11.27
N ASP A 70 0.90 -12.44 11.60
CA ASP A 70 0.58 -13.29 12.74
C ASP A 70 0.69 -14.78 12.38
N ALA A 71 0.16 -15.19 11.22
CA ALA A 71 0.32 -16.55 10.74
C ALA A 71 1.78 -16.87 10.42
N SER A 72 2.50 -15.94 9.75
CA SER A 72 3.92 -16.09 9.48
C SER A 72 4.75 -16.14 10.77
N ARG A 73 4.42 -15.32 11.79
CA ARG A 73 5.07 -15.41 13.11
C ARG A 73 4.87 -16.78 13.75
N ALA A 74 3.65 -17.31 13.73
CA ALA A 74 3.35 -18.64 14.29
C ALA A 74 4.11 -19.75 13.54
N ALA A 75 4.18 -19.67 12.20
CA ALA A 75 4.92 -20.60 11.37
C ALA A 75 6.43 -20.56 11.64
N ILE A 76 7.01 -19.37 11.80
CA ILE A 76 8.42 -19.17 12.16
C ILE A 76 8.71 -19.78 13.54
N VAL A 77 7.89 -19.49 14.55
CA VAL A 77 8.05 -20.04 15.90
C VAL A 77 7.96 -21.57 15.88
N LYS A 78 7.03 -22.14 15.11
CA LYS A 78 6.90 -23.59 14.93
C LYS A 78 8.16 -24.19 14.29
N LYS A 79 8.69 -23.57 13.22
CA LYS A 79 9.94 -24.00 12.57
C LYS A 79 11.14 -23.94 13.53
N LEU A 80 11.25 -22.87 14.31
CA LEU A 80 12.31 -22.72 15.32
C LEU A 80 12.22 -23.78 16.42
N LYS A 81 11.01 -24.05 16.93
CA LYS A 81 10.79 -25.13 17.91
C LYS A 81 11.12 -26.51 17.32
N ALA A 82 10.78 -26.78 16.07
CA ALA A 82 11.15 -28.04 15.42
C ALA A 82 12.67 -28.17 15.23
N LYS A 83 13.36 -27.08 14.90
CA LYS A 83 14.81 -27.06 14.65
C LYS A 83 15.65 -27.11 15.94
N HIS A 84 15.15 -26.54 17.03
CA HIS A 84 15.90 -26.36 18.28
C HIS A 84 15.34 -27.13 19.48
N GLY A 85 14.13 -27.67 19.38
CA GLY A 85 13.44 -28.38 20.46
C GLY A 85 13.83 -29.85 20.63
N SER A 86 14.71 -30.40 19.79
CA SER A 86 15.21 -31.78 19.93
C SER A 86 16.53 -31.89 20.71
N ARG A 87 16.92 -30.87 21.48
CA ARG A 87 18.11 -30.92 22.34
C ARG A 87 17.74 -30.77 23.82
N ALA A 88 16.93 -31.71 24.30
CA ALA A 88 16.80 -32.06 25.71
C ALA A 88 16.15 -33.45 25.76
N GLY A 89 16.96 -34.48 26.05
CA GLY A 89 16.61 -35.89 26.01
C GLY A 89 17.83 -36.70 25.63
#